data_AF-W4VGT5-F1
#
_entry.id   AF-W4VGT5-F1
#
_cell.length_a   1.000
_cell.length_b   1.000
_cell.length_c   1.000
_cell.angle_alpha   90.00
_cell.angle_beta   90.00
_cell.angle_gamma   90.00
#
_symmetry.space_group_name_H-M   'P 1'
#
loop_
_entity.id
_entity.type
_entity.pdbx_description
1 polymer ?
#
loop_
_entity_poly.entity_id
_entity_poly.type
_entity_poly.pdbx_seq_one_letter_code
_entity_poly.pdbx_strand_id
1 'polypeptide(L)'
;MVLLIESLGSSSNINVKTINRITNDQELNQAYFPTDISFLEYQLELEAASLVIFDDFLENLNKSERIIELTEIHYTDEENFVSGSITIRIFYNDSVLIN
;
A
#
# COMPACT_ATOMS: atom_id res chain seq x y z
N MET A 1 0.80 10.84 1.97
CA MET A 1 1.05 9.39 1.78
C MET A 1 0.50 8.58 2.94
N VAL A 2 1.04 8.71 4.18
CA VAL A 2 0.42 8.12 5.39
C VAL A 2 -1.06 8.49 5.50
N LEU A 3 -1.40 9.78 5.30
CA LEU A 3 -2.79 10.27 5.27
C LEU A 3 -3.69 9.62 4.18
N LEU A 4 -3.12 9.20 3.04
CA LEU A 4 -3.88 8.53 1.97
C LEU A 4 -4.22 7.10 2.40
N ILE A 5 -3.24 6.38 2.95
CA ILE A 5 -3.41 4.99 3.43
C ILE A 5 -4.37 4.95 4.63
N GLU A 6 -4.25 5.88 5.56
CA GLU A 6 -5.18 6.03 6.70
C GLU A 6 -6.60 6.39 6.24
N SER A 7 -6.73 7.26 5.24
CA SER A 7 -8.02 7.61 4.63
C SER A 7 -8.66 6.40 3.94
N LEU A 8 -7.88 5.62 3.18
CA LEU A 8 -8.35 4.41 2.50
C LEU A 8 -8.78 3.34 3.51
N GLY A 9 -7.98 3.13 4.58
CA GLY A 9 -8.31 2.22 5.67
C GLY A 9 -9.63 2.59 6.35
N SER A 10 -9.80 3.87 6.69
CA SER A 10 -11.02 4.39 7.32
C SER A 10 -12.26 4.23 6.42
N SER A 11 -12.11 4.46 5.11
CA SER A 11 -13.22 4.33 4.15
C SER A 11 -13.65 2.89 3.90
N SER A 12 -12.77 1.93 4.17
CA SER A 12 -13.00 0.50 3.89
C SER A 12 -13.24 -0.32 5.16
N ASN A 13 -13.45 0.30 6.32
CA ASN A 13 -13.56 -0.39 7.62
C ASN A 13 -12.38 -1.32 7.93
N ILE A 14 -11.17 -0.94 7.49
CA ILE A 14 -9.92 -1.61 7.82
C ILE A 14 -9.21 -0.84 8.92
N ASN A 15 -8.75 -1.57 9.93
CA ASN A 15 -7.86 -1.03 10.94
C ASN A 15 -6.40 -1.19 10.49
N VAL A 16 -5.76 -0.08 10.10
CA VAL A 16 -4.33 -0.06 9.79
C VAL A 16 -3.56 0.08 11.10
N LYS A 17 -2.95 -1.00 11.58
CA LYS A 17 -2.22 -1.04 12.84
C LYS A 17 -0.87 -0.34 12.75
N THR A 18 -0.13 -0.62 11.68
CA THR A 18 1.20 -0.04 11.46
C THR A 18 1.45 0.20 9.98
N ILE A 19 2.29 1.21 9.71
CA ILE A 19 2.77 1.56 8.38
C ILE A 19 4.29 1.72 8.49
N ASN A 20 5.03 0.74 7.99
CA ASN A 20 6.49 0.71 8.09
C ASN A 20 7.10 0.90 6.71
N ARG A 21 7.93 1.93 6.55
CA ARG A 21 8.78 2.05 5.36
C ARG A 21 9.88 0.98 5.46
N ILE A 22 10.01 0.14 4.43
CA ILE A 22 10.96 -0.98 4.43
C ILE A 22 12.13 -0.80 3.45
N THR A 23 12.04 0.15 2.52
CA THR A 23 13.15 0.51 1.61
C THR A 23 13.57 1.97 1.79
N ASN A 24 14.82 2.28 1.43
CA ASN A 24 15.23 3.66 1.13
C ASN A 24 14.72 4.08 -0.25
N ASP A 25 14.97 5.31 -0.68
CA ASP A 25 14.63 5.77 -2.03
C ASP A 25 15.33 4.84 -3.03
N GLN A 26 14.57 4.22 -3.93
CA GLN A 26 15.10 3.31 -4.94
C GLN A 26 14.76 3.83 -6.33
N GLU A 27 15.77 3.89 -7.21
CA GLU A 27 15.55 4.22 -8.61
C GLU A 27 14.93 3.02 -9.34
N LEU A 28 13.90 3.25 -10.13
CA LEU A 28 13.28 2.19 -10.92
C LEU A 28 14.05 2.00 -12.23
N ASN A 29 15.09 1.17 -12.22
CA ASN A 29 15.90 0.87 -13.41
C ASN A 29 15.22 -0.18 -14.31
N GLN A 30 14.04 0.15 -14.85
CA GLN A 30 13.27 -0.69 -15.77
C GLN A 30 12.99 0.05 -17.08
N ALA A 31 13.08 -0.65 -18.22
CA ALA A 31 13.00 -0.06 -19.57
C ALA A 31 11.69 0.66 -19.91
N TYR A 32 10.63 0.50 -19.10
CA TYR A 32 9.30 1.04 -19.35
C TYR A 32 8.91 2.21 -18.42
N PHE A 33 9.77 2.58 -17.49
CA PHE A 33 9.55 3.72 -16.60
C PHE A 33 10.49 4.88 -16.97
N PRO A 34 10.01 6.14 -16.90
CA PRO A 34 10.89 7.30 -17.05
C PRO A 34 12.04 7.26 -16.04
N THR A 35 13.20 7.78 -16.43
CA THR A 35 14.43 7.81 -15.60
C THR A 35 14.28 8.58 -14.28
N ASP A 36 13.23 9.39 -14.17
CA ASP A 36 13.01 10.27 -13.03
C ASP A 36 11.95 9.70 -12.06
N ILE A 37 11.57 8.43 -12.24
CA ILE A 37 10.65 7.73 -11.35
C ILE A 37 11.43 6.89 -10.34
N SER A 38 11.30 7.28 -9.08
CA SER A 38 11.76 6.52 -7.93
C SER A 38 10.58 5.85 -7.23
N PHE A 39 10.86 4.90 -6.34
CA PHE A 39 9.85 4.22 -5.56
C PHE A 39 10.24 4.00 -4.10
N LEU A 40 9.21 3.82 -3.28
CA LEU A 40 9.29 3.41 -1.88
C LEU A 40 8.44 2.19 -1.63
N GLU A 41 8.88 1.31 -0.75
CA GLU A 41 8.08 0.19 -0.28
C GLU A 41 7.68 0.38 1.17
N TYR A 42 6.42 0.07 1.44
CA TYR A 42 5.81 0.11 2.76
C TYR A 42 5.17 -1.24 3.06
N GLN A 43 5.38 -1.71 4.28
CA GLN A 43 4.64 -2.83 4.86
C GLN A 43 3.50 -2.26 5.72
N LEU A 44 2.29 -2.74 5.47
CA LEU A 44 1.08 -2.38 6.20
C LEU A 44 0.60 -3.59 6.99
N GLU A 45 0.44 -3.43 8.30
CA GLU A 45 -0.23 -4.42 9.14
C GLU A 45 -1.70 -4.00 9.33
N LEU A 46 -2.61 -4.89 8.97
CA LEU A 46 -4.02 -4.62 8.81
C LEU A 46 -4.86 -5.60 9.62
N GLU A 47 -6.04 -5.14 10.04
CA GLU A 47 -7.08 -5.99 10.59
C GLU A 47 -8.43 -5.62 9.98
N ALA A 48 -9.19 -6.64 9.56
CA ALA A 48 -10.52 -6.51 8.99
C ALA A 48 -11.50 -7.38 9.77
N ALA A 49 -12.78 -6.99 9.83
CA ALA A 49 -13.80 -7.80 10.50
C ALA A 49 -14.19 -9.07 9.70
N SER A 50 -13.82 -9.16 8.42
CA SER A 50 -14.05 -10.34 7.58
C SER A 50 -13.15 -10.33 6.35
N LEU A 51 -13.00 -11.50 5.71
CA LEU A 51 -12.26 -11.63 4.46
C LEU A 51 -12.85 -10.77 3.33
N VAL A 52 -14.18 -10.63 3.28
CA VAL A 52 -14.84 -9.78 2.27
C VAL A 52 -14.38 -8.32 2.40
N ILE A 53 -14.30 -7.79 3.63
CA ILE A 53 -13.85 -6.43 3.88
C ILE A 53 -12.36 -6.27 3.52
N PHE A 54 -11.55 -7.30 3.82
CA PHE A 54 -10.14 -7.32 3.46
C PHE A 54 -9.94 -7.30 1.94
N ASP A 55 -10.66 -8.14 1.20
CA ASP A 55 -10.59 -8.21 -0.27
C ASP A 55 -11.08 -6.90 -0.93
N ASP A 56 -12.19 -6.33 -0.44
CA ASP A 56 -12.70 -5.03 -0.91
C ASP A 56 -11.65 -3.92 -0.73
N PHE A 57 -10.95 -3.92 0.39
CA PHE A 57 -9.86 -2.98 0.62
C PHE A 57 -8.70 -3.16 -0.35
N LEU A 58 -8.26 -4.41 -0.59
CA LEU A 58 -7.19 -4.68 -1.55
C LEU A 58 -7.58 -4.26 -2.97
N GLU A 59 -8.82 -4.51 -3.37
CA GLU A 59 -9.31 -4.10 -4.68
C GLU A 59 -9.36 -2.56 -4.80
N ASN A 60 -9.85 -1.87 -3.76
CA ASN A 60 -9.86 -0.41 -3.72
C ASN A 60 -8.45 0.17 -3.74
N LEU A 61 -7.51 -0.45 -3.03
CA LEU A 61 -6.11 -0.03 -3.01
C LEU A 61 -5.44 -0.24 -4.38
N ASN A 62 -5.72 -1.34 -5.06
CA ASN A 62 -5.22 -1.61 -6.42
C ASN A 62 -5.84 -0.68 -7.48
N LYS A 63 -7.08 -0.22 -7.24
CA LYS A 63 -7.76 0.79 -8.08
C LYS A 63 -7.37 2.22 -7.70
N SER A 64 -6.85 2.42 -6.49
CA SER A 64 -6.51 3.71 -5.92
C SER A 64 -5.18 4.20 -6.49
N GLU A 65 -5.28 5.07 -7.49
CA GLU A 65 -4.18 5.83 -8.10
C GLU A 65 -3.10 4.94 -8.76
N ARG A 66 -2.67 5.30 -9.98
CA ARG A 66 -1.64 4.55 -10.74
C ARG A 66 -0.23 4.59 -10.12
N ILE A 67 -0.16 4.98 -8.86
CA ILE A 67 1.03 5.35 -8.11
C ILE A 67 1.30 4.28 -7.04
N ILE A 68 0.33 3.43 -6.71
CA ILE A 68 0.48 2.35 -5.73
C ILE A 68 0.39 1.00 -6.45
N GLU A 69 1.31 0.10 -6.14
CA GLU A 69 1.34 -1.29 -6.60
C GLU A 69 1.38 -2.21 -5.38
N LEU A 70 0.50 -3.21 -5.33
CA LEU A 70 0.56 -4.30 -4.35
C LEU A 70 1.62 -5.31 -4.80
N THR A 71 2.65 -5.52 -3.99
CA THR A 71 3.75 -6.43 -4.33
C THR A 71 3.66 -7.75 -3.58
N GLU A 72 3.20 -7.75 -2.33
CA GLU A 72 3.05 -8.94 -1.51
C GLU A 72 1.81 -8.86 -0.63
N ILE A 73 1.16 -10.01 -0.42
CA ILE A 73 -0.05 -10.12 0.40
C ILE A 73 0.06 -11.41 1.21
N HIS A 74 0.06 -11.27 2.54
CA HIS A 74 -0.06 -12.36 3.49
C HIS A 74 -1.23 -12.08 4.42
N TYR A 75 -2.14 -13.05 4.60
CA TYR A 75 -3.23 -12.89 5.55
C TYR A 75 -3.57 -14.22 6.23
N THR A 76 -4.17 -14.11 7.41
CA THR A 76 -4.72 -15.22 8.18
C THR A 76 -6.17 -14.92 8.52
N ASP A 77 -7.06 -15.86 8.18
CA ASP A 77 -8.47 -15.80 8.53
C ASP A 77 -8.67 -16.43 9.91
N GLU A 78 -9.06 -15.61 10.88
CA GLU A 78 -9.35 -16.01 12.26
C GLU A 78 -10.87 -15.99 12.49
N GLU A 79 -11.35 -16.61 13.57
CA GLU A 79 -12.79 -16.84 13.80
C GLU A 79 -13.64 -15.56 13.76
N ASN A 80 -13.07 -14.40 14.08
CA ASN A 80 -13.80 -13.13 14.19
C ASN A 80 -13.17 -11.96 13.41
N PHE A 81 -12.01 -12.16 12.79
CA PHE A 81 -11.31 -11.11 12.06
C PHE A 81 -10.28 -11.72 11.10
N VAL A 82 -9.83 -10.91 10.15
CA VAL A 82 -8.70 -11.22 9.27
C VAL A 82 -7.54 -10.33 9.64
N SER A 83 -6.39 -10.93 9.93
CA SER A 83 -5.12 -10.21 10.08
C SER A 83 -4.34 -10.31 8.78
N GLY A 84 -3.76 -9.19 8.33
CA GLY A 84 -3.03 -9.14 7.07
C GLY A 84 -1.77 -8.29 7.15
N SER A 85 -0.72 -8.75 6.47
CA SER A 85 0.50 -8.00 6.20
C SER A 85 0.61 -7.85 4.69
N ILE A 86 0.58 -6.61 4.21
CA ILE A 86 0.71 -6.31 2.78
C ILE A 86 1.91 -5.41 2.52
N THR A 87 2.60 -5.67 1.43
CA THR A 87 3.65 -4.79 0.93
C THR A 87 3.09 -4.01 -0.25
N ILE A 88 3.20 -2.68 -0.17
CA ILE A 88 2.90 -1.78 -1.27
C ILE A 88 4.16 -1.09 -1.74
N ARG A 89 4.25 -0.88 -3.04
CA ARG A 89 5.21 -0.01 -3.69
C ARG A 89 4.53 1.27 -4.13
N ILE A 90 5.17 2.40 -3.86
CA ILE A 90 4.67 3.72 -4.23
C ILE A 90 5.68 4.39 -5.15
N PHE A 91 5.25 4.78 -6.33
CA PHE A 91 6.08 5.47 -7.32
C PHE A 91 5.99 6.99 -7.12
N TYR A 92 7.04 7.73 -7.40
CA TYR A 92 7.02 9.19 -7.38
C TYR A 92 8.08 9.74 -8.33
N ASN A 93 7.89 10.99 -8.77
CA ASN A 93 8.83 11.64 -9.67
C ASN A 93 9.79 12.53 -8.87
N ASP A 94 11.08 12.23 -8.92
CA ASP A 94 12.13 12.99 -8.21
C ASP A 94 12.26 14.44 -8.72
N SER A 95 11.86 14.69 -9.97
CA SER A 95 11.85 16.03 -10.57
C SER A 95 10.69 16.90 -10.10
N VAL A 96 9.70 16.33 -9.41
CA VAL A 96 8.63 17.09 -8.77
C VAL A 96 9.13 17.54 -7.39
N LEU A 97 9.86 18.65 -7.37
CA LEU A 97 10.17 19.39 -6.16
C LEU A 97 8.86 19.85 -5.51
N ILE A 98 8.40 19.14 -4.47
CA ILE A 98 7.39 19.65 -3.56
C ILE A 98 8.09 20.72 -2.72
N ASN A 99 7.94 21.97 -3.12
CA ASN A 99 8.35 23.16 -2.36
C ASN A 99 7.34 23.46 -1.26
#